data_AF-A0A5J4RHJ3-F1
#
_entry.id   AF-A0A5J4RHJ3-F1
#
_cell.length_a   1.000
_cell.length_b   1.000
_cell.length_c   1.000
_cell.angle_alpha   90.00
_cell.angle_beta   90.00
_cell.angle_gamma   90.00
#
_symmetry.space_group_name_H-M   'P 1'
#
loop_
_entity.id
_entity.type
_entity.pdbx_description
1 polymer ?
#
loop_
_entity_poly.entity_id
_entity_poly.type
_entity_poly.pdbx_seq_one_letter_code
_entity_poly.pdbx_strand_id
1 'polypeptide(L)' 'MLTMYPDDIIQQYANKAAWIIHKVVRQVSACKAESHRKQEEWMVCNYSV' A
#
# COMPACT_ATOMS: atom_id res chain seq x y z
N MET A 1 -6.45 -7.10 6.27
CA MET A 1 -5.79 -6.51 5.09
C MET A 1 -6.11 -5.02 5.06
N LEU A 2 -5.09 -4.16 5.05
CA LEU A 2 -5.21 -2.70 5.00
C LEU A 2 -4.41 -2.17 3.80
N THR A 3 -5.01 -1.28 3.00
CA THR A 3 -4.36 -0.63 1.85
C THR A 3 -4.09 0.84 2.17
N MET A 4 -2.81 1.24 2.15
CA MET A 4 -2.39 2.62 2.45
C MET A 4 -1.28 3.08 1.50
N TYR A 5 -0.96 4.38 1.53
CA TYR A 5 0.24 4.87 0.86
C TYR A 5 1.52 4.45 1.59
N PRO A 6 2.66 4.39 0.88
CA PRO A 6 3.96 4.14 1.48
C PRO A 6 4.24 5.14 2.60
N ASP A 7 4.53 4.63 3.79
CA ASP A 7 4.81 5.43 4.97
C ASP A 7 5.72 4.66 5.93
N ASP A 8 6.79 5.30 6.39
CA ASP A 8 7.82 4.66 7.22
C ASP A 8 7.28 4.25 8.59
N ILE A 9 6.29 4.96 9.14
CA ILE A 9 5.66 4.63 10.41
C ILE A 9 4.86 3.33 10.24
N ILE A 10 4.12 3.19 9.13
CA ILE A 10 3.42 1.94 8.80
C ILE A 10 4.42 0.78 8.71
N GLN A 11 5.57 0.98 8.06
CA GLN A 11 6.60 -0.05 7.96
C GLN A 11 7.11 -0.49 9.34
N GLN A 12 7.39 0.45 10.23
CA GLN A 12 7.85 0.16 11.60
C GLN A 12 6.82 -0.66 12.38
N TYR A 13 5.54 -0.30 12.31
CA TYR A 13 4.48 -1.05 13.00
C TYR A 13 4.28 -2.44 12.42
N ALA A 14 4.27 -2.57 11.09
CA ALA A 14 4.16 -3.86 10.43
C ALA A 14 5.33 -4.79 10.80
N ASN A 15 6.56 -4.26 10.80
CA ASN A 15 7.75 -5.02 11.23
C ASN A 15 7.64 -5.45 12.69
N LYS A 16 7.21 -4.55 13.59
CA LYS A 16 7.03 -4.85 15.02
C LYS A 16 5.97 -5.94 15.25
N ALA A 17 4.92 -5.94 14.45
CA ALA A 17 3.81 -6.90 14.55
C ALA A 17 4.02 -8.18 13.72
N ALA A 18 5.17 -8.31 13.03
CA ALA A 18 5.46 -9.39 12.07
C ALA A 18 4.38 -9.54 10.98
N TRP A 19 3.86 -8.40 10.50
CA TRP A 19 2.91 -8.36 9.39
C TRP A 19 3.62 -8.25 8.04
N ILE A 20 2.97 -8.75 7.00
CA ILE A 20 3.48 -8.78 5.63
C ILE A 20 3.03 -7.51 4.91
N ILE A 21 3.95 -6.84 4.21
CA ILE A 21 3.64 -5.71 3.34
C ILE A 21 3.85 -6.12 1.88
N HIS A 22 2.78 -6.10 1.08
CA HIS A 22 2.87 -6.24 -0.37
C HIS A 22 2.83 -4.85 -1.02
N LYS A 23 3.89 -4.49 -1.75
CA LYS A 23 3.94 -3.25 -2.52
C LYS A 23 3.27 -3.47 -3.88
N VAL A 24 2.28 -2.65 -4.19
CA VAL A 24 1.52 -2.73 -5.44
C VAL A 24 1.49 -1.36 -6.11
N VAL A 25 1.57 -1.33 -7.43
CA VAL A 25 1.38 -0.10 -8.20
C VAL A 25 0.01 -0.14 -8.83
N ARG A 26 -0.82 0.85 -8.53
CA ARG A 26 -2.18 1.00 -9.08
C ARG A 26 -2.26 2.24 -9.95
N GLN A 27 -3.10 2.17 -10.98
CA GLN A 27 -3.49 3.35 -11.73
C GLN A 27 -4.69 3.98 -11.05
N VAL A 28 -4.56 5.24 -10.64
CA VAL A 28 -5.69 5.99 -10.11
C VAL A 28 -6.59 6.36 -11.29
N SER A 29 -7.79 5.75 -11.34
CA SER A 29 -8.80 6.01 -12.38
C SER A 29 -9.86 7.02 -11.95
N ALA A 30 -9.90 7.38 -10.65
CA ALA A 30 -10.86 8.32 -10.08
C ALA A 30 -10.45 9.80 -10.26
N CYS A 31 -9.27 10.07 -10.83
CA CYS A 31 -8.82 11.42 -11.17
C CYS A 31 -9.19 11.77 -12.62
N LYS A 32 -9.06 13.05 -13.00
CA LYS A 32 -9.25 13.48 -14.40
C LYS A 32 -8.36 12.64 -15.32
N ALA A 33 -8.80 12.37 -16.55
CA ALA A 33 -8.08 11.52 -17.51
C ALA A 33 -6.62 11.94 -17.72
N GLU A 34 -6.36 13.24 -17.70
CA GLU A 34 -5.03 13.86 -17.82
C GLU A 34 -4.13 13.63 -16.59
N SER A 35 -4.73 13.23 -15.46
CA SER A 35 -4.09 13.00 -14.16
C SER A 35 -4.02 11.51 -13.79
N HIS A 36 -4.33 10.59 -14.73
CA HIS A 36 -4.16 9.16 -14.54
C HIS A 36 -2.70 8.84 -14.21
N ARG A 37 -2.43 8.73 -12.90
CA ARG A 37 -1.10 8.52 -12.35
C ARG A 37 -0.98 7.08 -11.86
N LYS A 38 0.18 6.47 -12.10
CA LYS A 38 0.59 5.26 -11.41
C LYS A 38 1.06 5.63 -10.00
N GLN A 39 0.45 5.03 -9.01
CA GLN A 39 0.70 5.30 -7.60
C GLN A 39 1.08 3.99 -6.91
N GLU A 40 2.15 4.03 -6.11
CA GLU A 40 2.46 2.93 -5.21
C GLU A 40 1.50 2.96 -4.01
N GLU A 41 1.00 1.78 -3.66
CA GLU A 41 0.23 1.50 -2.46
C GLU A 41 0.81 0.26 -1.77
N TRP A 42 0.67 0.20 -0.45
CA TRP A 42 1.07 -0.92 0.37
C TRP A 42 -0.16 -1.66 0.88
N MET A 43 -0.19 -2.96 0.67
CA MET A 43 -1.18 -3.88 1.22
C MET A 43 -0.57 -4.59 2.43
N VAL A 44 -1.00 -4.19 3.62
CA VAL A 44 -0.53 -4.77 4.89
C VAL A 44 -1.46 -5.91 5.32
N CYS A 45 -0.90 -7.09 5.55
CA CYS A 45 -1.60 -8.32 5.88
C CYS A 45 -1.04 -8.92 7.18
N ASN A 46 -1.93 -9.29 8.11
CA ASN A 46 -1.59 -9.98 9.36
C ASN A 46 -1.74 -11.51 9.24
N TYR A 47 -1.82 -12.03 8.02
CA TYR A 47 -1.91 -13.44 7.69
C TYR A 47 -1.08 -13.70 6.43
N SER A 48 -0.57 -14.92 6.31
CA SER A 48 0.00 -15.42 5.07
C SER A 48 -1.11 -15.86 4.13
N VAL A 49 -0.93 -15.61 2.83
CA VAL A 49 -1.74 -16.21 1.75
C VAL A 49 -1.10 -17.51 1.31
#